data_AF-A0A552WIT2-F1
#
_entry.id   AF-A0A552WIT2-F1
#
_cell.length_a   1.000
_cell.length_b   1.000
_cell.length_c   1.000
_cell.angle_alpha   90.00
_cell.angle_beta   90.00
_cell.angle_gamma   90.00
#
_symmetry.space_group_name_H-M   'P 1'
#
loop_
_entity.id
_entity.type
_entity.pdbx_description
1 polymer ?
#
loop_
_entity_poly.entity_id
_entity_poly.type
_entity_poly.pdbx_seq_one_letter_code
_entity_poly.pdbx_strand_id
1 'polypeptide(L)'
;MSVTDPTAAAGPAGRGSGDVVIVGAARTPQGKLRGQLASFAATELGAAAIRGALARSGVPAEAVQAVILGQVLQAGAGQNP
;
A
#
# COMPACT_ATOMS: atom_id res chain seq x y z
N MET A 1 -24.97 -21.97 -8.79
CA MET A 1 -24.00 -21.32 -7.89
C MET A 1 -23.03 -20.56 -8.79
N SER A 2 -23.44 -19.36 -9.21
CA SER A 2 -22.74 -18.59 -10.25
C SER A 2 -21.53 -17.90 -9.61
N VAL A 3 -20.34 -18.25 -10.09
CA VAL A 3 -19.15 -17.43 -9.93
C VAL A 3 -19.34 -16.22 -10.83
N THR A 4 -19.58 -15.06 -10.23
CA THR A 4 -19.63 -13.77 -10.93
C THR A 4 -18.22 -13.19 -11.02
N ASP A 5 -17.88 -12.78 -12.23
CA ASP A 5 -16.61 -12.19 -12.66
C ASP A 5 -16.30 -10.85 -11.94
N PRO A 6 -15.14 -10.69 -11.27
CA PRO A 6 -14.78 -9.44 -10.58
C PRO A 6 -14.36 -8.30 -11.52
N THR A 7 -14.26 -8.53 -12.84
CA THR A 7 -13.80 -7.52 -13.82
C THR A 7 -14.94 -6.78 -14.54
N ALA A 8 -16.20 -7.19 -14.37
CA ALA A 8 -17.30 -6.72 -15.22
C ALA A 8 -17.87 -5.31 -14.94
N ALA A 9 -17.30 -4.49 -14.05
CA ALA A 9 -17.87 -3.19 -13.68
C ALA A 9 -16.89 -2.00 -13.85
N ALA A 10 -16.43 -1.77 -15.07
CA ALA A 10 -15.86 -0.48 -15.49
C ALA A 10 -16.91 0.31 -16.29
N GLY A 11 -17.90 0.90 -15.60
CA GLY A 11 -18.94 1.76 -16.17
C GLY A 11 -19.96 2.24 -15.10
N PRO A 12 -20.67 3.37 -15.30
CA PRO A 12 -21.38 4.09 -14.24
C PRO A 12 -22.76 3.47 -13.93
N ALA A 13 -22.78 2.28 -13.34
CA ALA A 13 -23.98 1.64 -12.84
C ALA A 13 -23.78 1.19 -11.39
N GLY A 14 -24.53 1.83 -10.47
CA GLY A 14 -24.86 1.37 -9.13
C GLY A 14 -23.70 0.87 -8.26
N ARG A 15 -23.04 1.77 -7.52
CA ARG A 15 -22.08 1.35 -6.48
C ARG A 15 -22.82 0.73 -5.31
N GLY A 16 -22.65 -0.57 -5.12
CA GLY A 16 -23.21 -1.30 -3.98
C GLY A 16 -22.47 -0.90 -2.69
N SER A 17 -23.13 -1.06 -1.54
CA SER A 17 -22.53 -0.80 -0.22
C SER A 17 -21.31 -1.69 0.11
N GLY A 18 -20.99 -2.68 -0.73
CA GLY A 18 -19.88 -3.62 -0.56
C GLY A 18 -18.74 -3.45 -1.56
N ASP A 19 -18.77 -2.42 -2.42
CA ASP A 19 -17.73 -2.23 -3.42
C ASP A 19 -16.40 -1.83 -2.76
N VAL A 20 -15.31 -2.50 -3.18
CA VAL A 20 -13.96 -2.18 -2.72
C VAL A 20 -13.36 -1.12 -3.63
N VAL A 21 -12.94 -0.01 -3.04
CA VAL A 21 -12.41 1.14 -3.78
C VAL A 21 -11.03 1.54 -3.28
N ILE A 22 -10.18 2.04 -4.20
CA ILE A 22 -8.88 2.62 -3.85
C ILE A 22 -9.07 4.12 -3.63
N VAL A 23 -8.95 4.56 -2.38
CA VAL A 23 -9.15 5.97 -1.98
C VAL A 23 -7.87 6.79 -1.96
N GLY A 24 -6.70 6.14 -2.02
CA GLY A 24 -5.40 6.81 -2.04
C GLY A 24 -4.28 5.82 -2.32
N ALA A 25 -3.19 6.31 -2.92
CA ALA A 25 -2.04 5.49 -3.25
C ALA A 25 -0.76 6.31 -3.15
N ALA A 26 0.31 5.72 -2.61
CA ALA A 26 1.62 6.33 -2.53
C ALA A 26 2.76 5.32 -2.55
N ARG A 27 3.94 5.81 -2.92
CA ARG A 27 5.19 5.06 -2.90
C ARG A 27 6.35 5.97 -2.54
N THR A 28 7.41 5.42 -1.98
CA THR A 28 8.70 6.09 -1.91
C THR A 28 9.39 6.11 -3.28
N PRO A 29 10.35 7.03 -3.52
CA PRO A 29 11.28 6.88 -4.63
C PRO A 29 12.01 5.54 -4.58
N GLN A 30 12.43 5.04 -5.73
CA GLN A 30 13.28 3.84 -5.80
C GLN A 30 14.74 4.23 -5.65
N GLY A 31 15.40 3.65 -4.64
CA GLY A 31 16.83 3.82 -4.41
C GLY A 31 17.66 2.83 -5.24
N LYS A 32 18.93 3.19 -5.48
CA LYS A 32 19.95 2.24 -5.94
C LYS A 32 20.52 1.47 -4.74
N LEU A 33 21.02 0.26 -4.98
CA LEU A 33 21.77 -0.50 -3.98
C LEU A 33 22.94 0.35 -3.46
N ARG A 34 23.09 0.43 -2.13
CA ARG A 34 24.08 1.31 -1.45
C ARG A 34 23.96 2.81 -1.84
N GLY A 35 22.78 3.24 -2.26
CA GLY A 35 22.49 4.62 -2.63
C GLY A 35 21.88 5.46 -1.51
N GLN A 36 21.21 6.55 -1.89
CA GLN A 36 20.69 7.57 -0.96
C GLN A 36 19.68 7.07 0.09
N LEU A 37 19.01 5.95 -0.18
CA LEU A 37 18.04 5.36 0.73
C LEU A 37 18.61 4.22 1.59
N ALA A 38 19.91 3.93 1.48
CA ALA A 38 20.52 2.76 2.13
C ALA A 38 20.58 2.86 3.66
N SER A 39 20.46 4.06 4.23
CA SER A 39 20.46 4.27 5.67
C SER A 39 19.09 4.04 6.33
N PHE A 40 18.02 3.92 5.54
CA PHE A 40 16.68 3.67 6.05
C PHE A 40 16.38 2.18 6.11
N ALA A 41 15.78 1.73 7.20
CA ALA A 41 15.20 0.39 7.28
C ALA A 41 14.02 0.25 6.31
N ALA A 42 13.79 -0.97 5.81
CA ALA A 42 12.67 -1.23 4.91
C ALA A 42 11.30 -0.82 5.51
N THR A 43 11.13 -0.97 6.83
CA THR A 43 9.92 -0.58 7.55
C THR A 43 9.71 0.94 7.59
N GLU A 44 10.78 1.73 7.65
CA GLU A 44 10.69 3.20 7.63
C GLU A 44 10.22 3.70 6.26
N LEU A 45 10.73 3.11 5.18
CA LEU A 45 10.30 3.39 3.82
C LEU A 45 8.83 2.97 3.61
N GLY A 46 8.44 1.78 4.11
CA GLY A 46 7.05 1.34 4.11
C GLY A 46 6.12 2.29 4.87
N ALA A 47 6.53 2.73 6.06
CA ALA A 47 5.77 3.67 6.86
C ALA A 47 5.64 5.05 6.18
N ALA A 48 6.68 5.53 5.48
CA ALA A 48 6.62 6.75 4.70
C ALA A 48 5.62 6.64 3.53
N ALA A 49 5.59 5.50 2.84
CA ALA A 49 4.61 5.23 1.79
C ALA A 49 3.17 5.21 2.35
N ILE A 50 2.94 4.51 3.46
CA ILE A 50 1.61 4.42 4.09
C ILE A 50 1.12 5.81 4.54
N ARG A 51 1.96 6.62 5.19
CA ARG A 51 1.61 7.99 5.58
C ARG A 51 1.25 8.86 4.37
N GLY A 52 2.00 8.74 3.28
CA GLY A 52 1.70 9.46 2.03
C GLY A 52 0.38 9.03 1.39
N ALA A 53 0.02 7.74 1.49
CA ALA A 53 -1.25 7.23 0.97
C ALA A 53 -2.43 7.70 1.82
N LEU A 54 -2.31 7.65 3.15
CA LEU A 54 -3.32 8.15 4.08
C LEU A 54 -3.57 9.64 3.88
N ALA A 55 -2.50 10.45 3.80
CA ALA A 55 -2.61 11.89 3.58
C ALA A 55 -3.35 12.24 2.27
N ARG A 56 -3.16 11.45 1.20
CA ARG A 56 -3.88 11.65 -0.07
C ARG A 56 -5.31 11.14 -0.05
N SER A 57 -5.59 10.12 0.75
CA SER A 57 -6.93 9.57 0.90
C SER A 57 -7.84 10.43 1.78
N GLY A 58 -7.28 11.26 2.67
CA GLY A 58 -8.02 11.99 3.69
C GLY A 58 -8.60 11.09 4.80
N VAL A 59 -8.27 9.79 4.80
CA VAL A 59 -8.72 8.85 5.83
C VAL A 59 -7.93 9.08 7.13
N PRO A 60 -8.60 9.26 8.27
CA PRO A 60 -7.93 9.37 9.55
C PRO A 60 -7.25 8.05 9.92
N ALA A 61 -6.06 8.12 10.53
CA ALA A 61 -5.25 6.93 10.82
C ALA A 61 -5.96 5.96 11.78
N GLU A 62 -6.73 6.50 12.72
CA GLU A 62 -7.55 5.76 13.69
C GLU A 62 -8.69 4.95 13.05
N ALA A 63 -9.08 5.26 11.81
CA ALA A 63 -10.07 4.47 11.06
C ALA A 63 -9.46 3.24 10.37
N VAL A 64 -8.13 3.11 10.35
CA VAL A 64 -7.45 1.96 9.72
C VAL A 64 -7.50 0.76 10.67
N GLN A 65 -8.22 -0.27 10.25
CA GLN A 65 -8.40 -1.49 11.05
C GLN A 65 -7.26 -2.50 10.86
N ALA A 66 -6.64 -2.52 9.68
CA ALA A 66 -5.57 -3.45 9.35
C ALA A 66 -4.56 -2.81 8.39
N VAL A 67 -3.29 -3.15 8.58
CA VAL A 67 -2.20 -2.81 7.67
C VAL A 67 -1.52 -4.11 7.24
N ILE A 68 -1.50 -4.36 5.94
CA ILE A 68 -0.78 -5.48 5.35
C ILE A 68 0.38 -4.90 4.52
N LEU A 69 1.61 -5.21 4.91
CA LEU A 69 2.83 -4.76 4.22
C LEU A 69 3.66 -5.97 3.79
N GLY A 70 3.81 -6.16 2.49
CA GLY A 70 4.67 -7.21 1.94
C GLY A 70 6.13 -6.79 1.96
N GLN A 71 7.01 -7.62 2.53
CA GLN A 71 8.45 -7.41 2.51
C GLN A 71 9.18 -8.77 2.47
N VAL A 72 10.13 -8.92 1.56
CA VAL A 72 10.69 -10.24 1.21
C VAL A 72 11.84 -10.66 2.15
N LEU A 73 12.88 -9.82 2.28
CA LEU A 73 14.08 -10.10 3.09
C LEU A 73 14.00 -9.46 4.49
N GLN A 74 13.42 -10.17 5.46
CA GLN A 74 13.04 -9.59 6.77
C GLN A 74 14.20 -9.55 7.79
N ALA A 75 15.19 -10.44 7.66
CA ALA A 75 16.27 -10.56 8.64
C ALA A 75 17.16 -9.29 8.64
N GLY A 76 17.12 -8.51 9.72
CA GLY A 76 17.98 -7.34 9.95
C GLY A 76 17.64 -6.07 9.15
N ALA A 77 16.54 -6.07 8.38
CA ALA A 77 15.95 -4.96 7.61
C ALA A 77 16.87 -4.13 6.69
N GLY A 78 18.11 -4.58 6.49
CA GLY A 78 19.01 -4.23 5.39
C GLY A 78 19.09 -5.36 4.37
N GLN A 79 20.03 -5.26 3.43
CA GLN A 79 20.31 -6.35 2.49
C GLN A 79 20.82 -7.58 3.27
N ASN A 80 20.23 -8.75 3.02
CA ASN A 80 20.85 -10.04 3.37
C ASN A 80 22.27 -10.04 2.76
N PRO A 81 23.34 -10.50 3.45
CA PRO A 81 24.68 -10.58 2.87
C PRO A 81 24.70 -11.12 1.43
#